data_AF-A0A931J6E6-F1
#
_entry.id   AF-A0A931J6E6-F1
#
_cell.length_a   1.000
_cell.length_b   1.000
_cell.length_c   1.000
_cell.angle_alpha   90.00
_cell.angle_beta   90.00
_cell.angle_gamma   90.00
#
_symmetry.space_group_name_H-M   'P 1'
#
loop_
_entity.id
_entity.type
_entity.pdbx_description
1 polymer ?
#
loop_
_entity_poly.entity_id
_entity_poly.type
_entity_poly.pdbx_seq_one_letter_code
_entity_poly.pdbx_strand_id
1 'polypeptide(L)'
;MQLRRYLEFAVVVTVLGVLAWVLRARFDAIQAEARSVQLRMAAEAARSNAQLLQLKCPDWADRPCTLAVLAGLRRAALPGPATAEVQQPAAWPVEPLQQRLYAIAFASGLADSRASWHLRPLGAEQLEVALQGVNECRFVLHADIKARIIRAEDIQSRC
;
A
#
# COMPACT_ATOMS: atom_id res chain seq x y z
N MET A 1 22.46 10.15 -54.20
CA MET A 1 22.88 10.34 -52.79
C MET A 1 21.70 10.46 -51.81
N GLN A 2 20.59 11.12 -52.15
CA GLN A 2 19.46 11.32 -51.23
C GLN A 2 18.74 10.01 -50.81
N LEU A 3 18.49 9.07 -51.75
CA LEU A 3 17.81 7.80 -51.46
C LEU A 3 18.52 6.94 -50.40
N ARG A 4 19.86 6.91 -50.44
CA ARG A 4 20.69 6.19 -49.48
C ARG A 4 20.58 6.77 -48.07
N ARG A 5 20.56 8.11 -47.95
CA ARG A 5 20.38 8.79 -46.66
C ARG A 5 18.99 8.54 -46.06
N TYR A 6 17.95 8.51 -46.89
CA TYR A 6 16.60 8.16 -46.43
C TYR A 6 16.51 6.71 -45.94
N LEU A 7 17.16 5.77 -46.63
CA LEU A 7 17.25 4.38 -46.19
C LEU A 7 18.02 4.23 -44.86
N GLU A 8 19.18 4.90 -44.74
CA GLU A 8 19.97 4.90 -43.51
C GLU A 8 19.16 5.47 -42.34
N PHE A 9 18.42 6.57 -42.55
CA PHE A 9 17.56 7.16 -41.53
C PHE A 9 16.39 6.24 -41.13
N ALA A 10 15.73 5.60 -42.10
CA ALA A 10 14.63 4.68 -41.83
C ALA A 10 15.11 3.48 -40.99
N VAL A 11 16.27 2.91 -41.32
CA VAL A 11 16.88 1.82 -40.55
C VAL A 11 17.15 2.26 -39.11
N VAL A 12 17.76 3.43 -38.91
CA VAL A 12 18.04 3.96 -37.56
C VAL A 12 16.74 4.13 -36.77
N VAL A 13 15.70 4.72 -37.36
CA VAL A 13 14.39 4.88 -36.68
C VAL A 13 13.77 3.54 -36.32
N THR A 14 13.84 2.54 -37.21
CA THR A 14 13.33 1.19 -36.91
C THR A 14 14.11 0.53 -35.78
N VAL A 15 15.44 0.59 -35.79
CA VAL A 15 16.27 0.02 -34.71
C VAL A 15 15.96 0.71 -33.37
N LEU A 16 15.87 2.04 -33.35
CA LEU A 16 15.51 2.79 -32.14
C LEU A 16 14.11 2.43 -31.64
N GLY A 17 13.14 2.27 -32.55
CA GLY A 17 11.77 1.87 -32.21
C GLY A 17 11.72 0.48 -31.57
N VAL A 18 12.43 -0.49 -32.14
CA VAL A 18 12.53 -1.85 -31.58
C VAL A 18 13.21 -1.83 -30.22
N LEU A 19 14.33 -1.10 -30.09
CA LEU A 19 15.07 -1.00 -28.83
C LEU A 19 14.23 -0.35 -27.73
N ALA A 20 13.52 0.73 -28.05
CA ALA A 20 12.62 1.42 -27.13
C ALA A 20 11.46 0.52 -26.69
N TRP A 21 10.89 -0.28 -27.60
CA TRP A 21 9.84 -1.23 -27.28
C TRP A 21 10.32 -2.34 -26.33
N VAL A 22 11.49 -2.93 -26.60
CA VAL A 22 12.10 -3.95 -25.73
C VAL A 22 12.42 -3.38 -24.35
N LEU A 23 13.01 -2.19 -24.29
CA LEU A 23 13.30 -1.52 -23.01
C LEU A 23 12.02 -1.25 -22.23
N ARG A 24 10.98 -0.74 -22.89
CA ARG A 24 9.68 -0.49 -22.26
C ARG A 24 9.08 -1.75 -21.65
N ALA A 25 9.06 -2.86 -22.39
CA ALA A 25 8.55 -4.13 -21.88
C ALA A 25 9.34 -4.63 -20.65
N ARG A 26 10.65 -4.42 -20.61
CA ARG A 26 11.48 -4.76 -19.43
C ARG A 26 11.22 -3.84 -18.25
N PHE A 27 11.09 -2.54 -18.48
CA PHE A 27 10.72 -1.58 -17.44
C PHE A 27 9.35 -1.89 -16.84
N ASP A 28 8.36 -2.22 -17.67
CA ASP A 28 7.02 -2.57 -17.21
C ASP A 28 7.05 -3.84 -16.33
N ALA A 29 7.84 -4.85 -16.71
CA ALA A 29 8.02 -6.07 -15.90
C ALA A 29 8.70 -5.80 -14.55
N ILE A 30 9.73 -4.95 -14.52
CA ILE A 30 10.41 -4.58 -13.27
C ILE A 30 9.47 -3.77 -12.36
N GLN A 31 8.67 -2.87 -12.92
CA GLN A 31 7.70 -2.09 -12.15
C GLN A 31 6.60 -2.98 -11.57
N ALA A 32 6.09 -3.94 -12.35
CA ALA A 32 5.13 -4.95 -11.91
C ALA A 32 5.66 -5.72 -10.68
N GLU A 33 6.89 -6.24 -10.79
CA GLU A 33 7.53 -6.98 -9.70
C GLU A 33 7.76 -6.11 -8.47
N ALA A 34 8.27 -4.89 -8.64
CA ALA A 34 8.48 -3.95 -7.54
C ALA A 34 7.16 -3.63 -6.80
N ARG A 35 6.07 -3.43 -7.52
CA ARG A 35 4.73 -3.18 -6.95
C ARG A 35 4.21 -4.41 -6.19
N SER A 36 4.44 -5.61 -6.72
CA SER A 36 4.05 -6.85 -6.04
C SER A 36 4.78 -7.01 -4.69
N VAL A 37 6.06 -6.66 -4.64
CA VAL A 37 6.86 -6.68 -3.40
C VAL A 37 6.39 -5.60 -2.44
N GLN A 38 6.11 -4.38 -2.92
CA GLN A 38 5.53 -3.31 -2.10
C GLN A 38 4.19 -3.73 -1.47
N LEU A 39 3.33 -4.42 -2.23
CA LEU A 39 2.05 -4.94 -1.74
C LEU A 39 2.25 -5.96 -0.61
N ARG A 40 3.16 -6.92 -0.80
CA ARG A 40 3.47 -7.94 0.22
C ARG A 40 4.05 -7.32 1.48
N MET A 41 4.98 -6.38 1.34
CA MET A 41 5.55 -5.66 2.49
C MET A 41 4.50 -4.84 3.23
N ALA A 42 3.58 -4.19 2.51
CA ALA A 42 2.47 -3.44 3.09
C ALA A 42 1.49 -4.34 3.86
N ALA A 43 1.11 -5.48 3.26
CA ALA A 43 0.26 -6.47 3.90
C ALA A 43 0.92 -7.03 5.18
N GLU A 44 2.22 -7.33 5.14
CA GLU A 44 2.94 -7.87 6.30
C GLU A 44 3.15 -6.84 7.40
N ALA A 45 3.40 -5.58 7.04
CA ALA A 45 3.40 -4.47 7.99
C ALA A 45 2.03 -4.31 8.66
N ALA A 46 0.94 -4.46 7.90
CA ALA A 46 -0.41 -4.40 8.45
C ALA A 46 -0.71 -5.58 9.37
N ARG A 47 -0.30 -6.81 9.03
CA ARG A 47 -0.44 -7.98 9.92
C ARG A 47 0.32 -7.78 11.23
N SER A 48 1.57 -7.31 11.16
CA SER A 48 2.40 -7.06 12.33
C SER A 48 1.81 -5.99 13.25
N ASN A 49 1.34 -4.88 12.68
CA ASN A 49 0.69 -3.81 13.45
C ASN A 49 -0.69 -4.22 13.98
N ALA A 50 -1.43 -5.07 13.28
CA ALA A 50 -2.68 -5.65 13.76
C ALA A 50 -2.45 -6.49 15.01
N GLN A 51 -1.44 -7.35 15.01
CA GLN A 51 -1.05 -8.13 16.19
C GLN A 51 -0.60 -7.24 17.35
N LEU A 52 0.21 -6.21 17.07
CA LEU A 52 0.68 -5.29 18.09
C LEU A 52 -0.47 -4.48 18.72
N LEU A 53 -1.42 -4.00 17.92
CA LEU A 53 -2.62 -3.34 18.40
C LEU A 53 -3.52 -4.30 19.18
N GLN A 54 -3.61 -5.57 18.76
CA GLN A 54 -4.34 -6.61 19.50
C GLN A 54 -3.73 -6.89 20.87
N LEU A 55 -2.40 -6.91 20.96
CA LEU A 55 -1.68 -7.15 22.21
C LEU A 55 -1.80 -5.95 23.18
N LYS A 56 -1.70 -4.72 22.68
CA LYS A 56 -1.76 -3.52 23.52
C LYS A 56 -3.18 -3.11 23.89
N CYS A 57 -4.13 -3.27 22.96
CA CYS A 57 -5.52 -2.91 23.13
C CYS A 57 -6.41 -4.12 22.81
N PRO A 58 -6.58 -5.06 23.76
CA PRO A 58 -7.33 -6.29 23.52
C PRO A 58 -8.83 -6.03 23.29
N ASP A 59 -9.36 -4.96 23.89
CA ASP A 59 -10.72 -4.49 23.60
C ASP A 59 -10.74 -3.77 22.25
N TRP A 60 -11.67 -4.20 21.41
CA TRP A 60 -11.86 -3.73 20.04
C TRP A 60 -12.56 -2.37 19.99
N ALA A 61 -13.35 -2.05 21.01
CA ALA A 61 -14.08 -0.81 21.12
C ALA A 61 -13.31 0.29 21.87
N ASP A 62 -12.16 -0.03 22.46
CA ASP A 62 -11.35 0.93 23.24
C ASP A 62 -10.57 1.87 22.32
N ARG A 63 -11.29 2.88 21.85
CA ARG A 63 -10.76 3.98 21.02
C ARG A 63 -9.67 4.78 21.76
N PRO A 64 -9.82 5.17 23.04
CA PRO A 64 -8.74 5.82 23.78
C PRO A 64 -7.42 5.03 23.78
N CYS A 65 -7.47 3.73 24.06
CA CYS A 65 -6.29 2.87 24.00
C CYS A 65 -5.68 2.87 22.60
N THR A 66 -6.52 2.69 21.58
CA THR A 66 -6.08 2.64 20.17
C THR A 66 -5.35 3.93 19.77
N LEU A 67 -5.90 5.10 20.12
CA LEU A 67 -5.28 6.40 19.84
C LEU A 67 -3.95 6.58 20.59
N ALA A 68 -3.90 6.17 21.86
CA ALA A 68 -2.66 6.23 22.65
C ALA A 68 -1.56 5.34 22.06
N VAL A 69 -1.93 4.14 21.60
CA VAL A 69 -0.99 3.25 20.92
C VAL A 69 -0.53 3.85 19.59
N LEU A 70 -1.42 4.40 18.78
CA LEU A 70 -1.06 5.06 17.52
C LEU A 70 -0.13 6.26 17.73
N ALA A 71 -0.38 7.09 18.75
CA ALA A 71 0.49 8.20 19.11
C ALA A 71 1.87 7.72 19.58
N GLY A 72 1.92 6.58 20.28
CA GLY A 72 3.16 5.95 20.73
C GLY A 72 3.92 5.17 19.64
N LEU A 73 3.24 4.77 18.56
CA LEU A 73 3.83 4.15 17.38
C LEU A 73 4.49 5.22 16.50
N ARG A 74 5.45 5.96 17.06
CA ARG A 74 6.44 6.68 16.25
C ARG A 74 7.28 5.62 15.54
N ARG A 75 7.05 5.41 14.24
CA ARG A 75 7.98 4.62 13.44
C ARG A 75 9.35 5.25 13.57
N ALA A 76 10.35 4.45 13.93
CA ALA A 76 11.74 4.82 13.75
C ALA A 76 11.94 5.05 12.25
N ALA A 77 11.82 6.31 11.84
CA ALA A 77 12.15 6.71 10.48
C ALA A 77 13.62 6.35 10.25
N LEU A 78 13.91 5.66 9.15
CA LEU A 78 15.26 5.61 8.58
C LEU A 78 15.80 7.06 8.58
N PRO A 79 17.09 7.28 8.94
CA PRO A 79 17.61 8.61 9.21
C PRO A 79 17.50 9.49 7.97
N GLY A 80 16.47 10.32 7.99
CA GLY A 80 16.09 11.32 7.00
C GLY A 80 15.29 12.39 7.74
N PRO A 81 15.27 13.65 7.26
CA PRO A 81 14.77 14.79 8.01
C PRO A 81 13.23 14.83 8.01
N ALA A 82 12.60 13.88 8.68
CA ALA A 82 11.19 13.94 9.04
C ALA A 82 10.95 12.96 10.18
N THR A 83 10.67 13.50 11.36
CA THR A 83 9.89 12.81 12.39
C THR A 83 8.55 12.44 11.76
N ALA A 84 8.45 11.23 11.20
CA ALA A 84 7.22 10.69 10.63
C ALA A 84 6.30 10.29 11.79
N GLU A 85 5.69 11.27 12.44
CA GLU A 85 4.56 11.02 13.33
C GLU A 85 3.43 10.42 12.48
N VAL A 86 2.87 9.31 12.95
CA VAL A 86 1.71 8.69 12.30
C VAL A 86 0.57 9.71 12.34
N GLN A 87 0.30 10.35 11.19
CA GLN A 87 -0.80 11.29 11.08
C GLN A 87 -2.12 10.55 11.30
N GLN A 88 -2.87 10.97 12.32
CA GLN A 88 -4.21 10.44 12.54
C GLN A 88 -5.16 10.93 11.43
N PRO A 89 -6.19 10.16 11.07
CA PRO A 89 -7.20 10.60 10.12
C PRO A 89 -7.87 11.88 10.60
N ALA A 90 -8.15 12.79 9.66
CA ALA A 90 -8.95 13.99 9.91
C ALA A 90 -10.38 13.64 10.40
N ALA A 91 -10.92 12.50 9.95
CA ALA A 91 -12.19 11.97 10.41
C ALA A 91 -12.08 10.46 10.62
N TRP A 92 -12.35 10.02 11.85
CA TRP A 92 -12.45 8.60 12.16
C TRP A 92 -13.82 8.05 11.73
N PRO A 93 -13.89 6.81 11.20
CA PRO A 93 -15.16 6.12 11.01
C PRO A 93 -15.94 6.06 12.33
N VAL A 94 -17.27 5.99 12.27
CA VAL A 94 -18.09 5.90 13.49
C VAL A 94 -18.07 4.49 14.07
N GLU A 95 -18.05 3.46 13.21
CA GLU A 95 -18.07 2.07 13.65
C GLU A 95 -16.74 1.63 14.29
N PRO A 96 -16.75 0.99 15.48
CA PRO A 96 -15.53 0.59 16.18
C PRO A 96 -14.62 -0.35 15.39
N LEU A 97 -15.21 -1.30 14.66
CA LEU A 97 -14.45 -2.24 13.82
C LEU A 97 -13.72 -1.52 12.69
N GLN A 98 -14.41 -0.61 12.01
CA GLN A 98 -13.80 0.23 10.98
C GLN A 98 -12.71 1.13 11.58
N GLN A 99 -12.93 1.74 12.74
CA GLN A 99 -11.87 2.51 13.42
C GLN A 99 -10.62 1.66 13.62
N ARG A 100 -10.76 0.40 14.02
CA ARG A 100 -9.62 -0.50 14.24
C ARG A 100 -8.91 -0.88 12.95
N LEU A 101 -9.65 -1.15 11.87
CA LEU A 101 -9.06 -1.42 10.55
C LEU A 101 -8.29 -0.21 10.01
N TYR A 102 -8.86 0.99 10.13
CA TYR A 102 -8.18 2.23 9.78
C TYR A 102 -6.95 2.44 10.66
N ALA A 103 -7.05 2.23 11.98
CA ALA A 103 -5.91 2.36 12.90
C ALA A 103 -4.73 1.49 12.47
N ILE A 104 -4.97 0.26 12.02
CA ILE A 104 -3.92 -0.62 11.49
C ILE A 104 -3.31 -0.04 10.22
N ALA A 105 -4.14 0.47 9.30
CA ALA A 105 -3.65 1.11 8.08
C ALA A 105 -2.78 2.35 8.37
N PHE A 106 -3.19 3.18 9.34
CA PHE A 106 -2.43 4.33 9.83
C PHE A 106 -1.10 3.92 10.49
N ALA A 107 -1.12 2.96 11.42
CA ALA A 107 0.08 2.39 12.03
C ALA A 107 1.05 1.80 10.98
N SER A 108 0.49 1.33 9.87
CA SER A 108 1.24 0.78 8.75
C SER A 108 1.73 1.82 7.75
N GLY A 109 1.45 3.11 7.98
CA GLY A 109 1.82 4.23 7.11
C GLY A 109 1.14 4.18 5.74
N LEU A 110 0.05 3.42 5.61
CA LEU A 110 -0.70 3.25 4.36
C LEU A 110 -1.73 4.37 4.14
N ALA A 111 -1.87 5.26 5.12
CA ALA A 111 -2.86 6.32 5.14
C ALA A 111 -2.22 7.72 5.24
N ASP A 112 -0.88 7.79 5.20
CA ASP A 112 -0.17 9.06 5.20
C ASP A 112 -0.41 9.78 3.87
N SER A 113 -0.54 11.11 3.90
CA SER A 113 -0.71 11.99 2.73
C SER A 113 0.37 11.82 1.65
N ARG A 114 1.53 11.26 2.02
CA ARG A 114 2.64 10.92 1.11
C ARG A 114 2.59 9.49 0.57
N ALA A 115 1.73 8.66 1.16
CA ALA A 115 1.63 7.26 0.84
C ALA A 115 0.75 7.10 -0.41
N SER A 116 1.26 6.34 -1.39
CA SER A 116 0.60 6.04 -2.66
C SER A 116 -0.52 5.00 -2.50
N TRP A 117 -1.34 5.10 -1.46
CA TRP A 117 -2.31 4.06 -1.08
C TRP A 117 -3.69 4.67 -0.91
N HIS A 118 -4.71 3.94 -1.38
CA HIS A 118 -6.10 4.25 -1.20
C HIS A 118 -6.74 3.26 -0.24
N LEU A 119 -7.44 3.78 0.76
CA LEU A 119 -8.19 3.01 1.73
C LEU A 119 -9.69 3.14 1.44
N ARG A 120 -10.36 2.03 1.15
CA ARG A 120 -11.78 2.00 0.83
C ARG A 120 -12.52 0.99 1.72
N PRO A 121 -13.53 1.40 2.51
CA PRO A 121 -14.33 0.47 3.28
C PRO A 121 -15.20 -0.35 2.33
N LEU A 122 -15.17 -1.68 2.45
CA LEU A 122 -16.05 -2.60 1.70
C LEU A 122 -17.27 -3.05 2.52
N GLY A 123 -17.19 -2.92 3.84
CA GLY A 123 -18.23 -3.27 4.81
C GLY A 123 -17.75 -2.98 6.23
N ALA A 124 -18.53 -3.32 7.26
CA ALA A 124 -18.16 -3.06 8.67
C ALA A 124 -16.84 -3.74 9.10
N GLU A 125 -16.54 -4.90 8.53
CA GLU A 125 -15.42 -5.77 8.89
C GLU A 125 -14.31 -5.81 7.83
N GLN A 126 -14.39 -4.98 6.79
CA GLN A 126 -13.48 -5.06 5.64
C GLN A 126 -12.99 -3.69 5.18
N LEU A 127 -11.68 -3.57 5.03
CA LEU A 127 -11.02 -2.39 4.50
C LEU A 127 -10.11 -2.80 3.34
N GLU A 128 -10.45 -2.37 2.14
CA GLU A 128 -9.59 -2.53 0.95
C GLU A 128 -8.48 -1.50 0.99
N VAL A 129 -7.26 -1.98 0.74
CA VAL A 129 -6.05 -1.19 0.58
C VAL A 129 -5.54 -1.41 -0.83
N ALA A 130 -5.56 -0.37 -1.65
CA ALA A 130 -5.14 -0.41 -3.05
C ALA A 130 -3.99 0.56 -3.31
N LEU A 131 -3.03 0.17 -4.14
CA LEU A 131 -1.97 1.07 -4.58
C LEU A 131 -2.54 2.10 -5.58
N GLN A 132 -2.28 3.39 -5.36
CA GLN A 132 -2.77 4.47 -6.19
C GLN A 132 -2.19 4.39 -7.61
N GLY A 133 -3.06 4.53 -8.62
CA GLY A 133 -2.69 4.42 -10.02
C GLY A 133 -2.53 2.99 -10.55
N VAL A 134 -2.81 1.96 -9.75
CA VAL A 134 -2.72 0.55 -10.18
C VAL A 134 -3.96 -0.22 -9.74
N ASN A 135 -4.78 -0.62 -10.71
CA ASN A 135 -6.06 -1.29 -10.42
C ASN A 135 -5.90 -2.73 -9.90
N GLU A 136 -4.76 -3.38 -10.13
CA GLU A 136 -4.58 -4.80 -9.83
C GLU A 136 -3.82 -5.07 -8.52
N CYS A 137 -3.27 -4.02 -7.89
CA CYS A 137 -2.48 -4.13 -6.66
C CYS A 137 -3.32 -3.80 -5.43
N ARG A 138 -3.97 -4.80 -4.85
CA ARG A 138 -4.83 -4.60 -3.66
C ARG A 138 -4.85 -5.79 -2.71
N PHE A 139 -5.00 -5.49 -1.43
CA PHE A 139 -5.29 -6.46 -0.37
C PHE A 139 -6.43 -5.94 0.50
N VAL A 140 -7.05 -6.81 1.28
CA VAL A 140 -8.11 -6.44 2.23
C VAL A 140 -7.67 -6.77 3.64
N LEU A 141 -7.89 -5.82 4.54
CA LEU A 141 -7.88 -6.06 5.97
C LEU A 141 -9.27 -6.51 6.39
N HIS A 142 -9.36 -7.73 6.91
CA HIS A 142 -10.59 -8.33 7.39
C HIS A 142 -10.53 -8.52 8.91
N ALA A 143 -11.54 -8.02 9.63
CA ALA A 143 -11.71 -8.23 11.06
C ALA A 143 -12.59 -9.46 11.30
N ASP A 144 -11.99 -10.55 11.79
CA ASP A 144 -12.73 -11.74 12.22
C ASP A 144 -13.19 -11.56 13.67
N ILE A 145 -14.45 -11.16 13.85
CA ILE A 145 -15.06 -10.91 15.17
C ILE A 145 -15.03 -12.18 16.04
N LYS A 146 -15.26 -13.36 15.45
CA LYS A 146 -15.35 -14.61 16.21
C LYS A 146 -14.00 -15.01 16.77
N ALA A 147 -12.96 -14.91 15.95
CA ALA A 147 -11.61 -15.23 16.37
C ALA A 147 -10.90 -14.08 17.09
N ARG A 148 -11.50 -12.88 17.14
CA ARG A 148 -10.91 -11.65 17.69
C ARG A 148 -9.52 -11.37 17.12
N ILE A 149 -9.39 -11.52 15.81
CA ILE A 149 -8.16 -11.24 15.06
C ILE A 149 -8.46 -10.39 13.82
N ILE A 150 -7.45 -9.66 13.37
CA ILE A 150 -7.50 -8.95 12.09
C ILE A 150 -6.49 -9.62 11.15
N ARG A 151 -6.96 -10.00 9.97
CA ARG A 151 -6.19 -10.69 8.93
C ARG A 151 -6.00 -9.75 7.74
N ALA A 152 -4.84 -9.82 7.10
CA ALA A 152 -4.65 -9.24 5.77
C ALA A 152 -4.77 -10.35 4.73
N GLU A 153 -5.80 -10.27 3.90
CA GLU A 153 -6.11 -11.19 2.82
C GLU A 153 -5.70 -10.57 1.48
N ASP A 154 -4.87 -11.29 0.73
CA ASP A 154 -4.43 -10.84 -0.58
C ASP A 154 -5.54 -11.11 -1.60
N ILE A 155 -6.18 -10.07 -2.14
CA ILE A 155 -7.25 -10.20 -3.13
C ILE A 155 -6.67 -10.36 -4.54
N GLN A 156 -5.63 -9.60 -4.86
CA GLN A 156 -4.92 -9.69 -6.14
C GLN A 156 -3.42 -9.54 -5.89
N SER A 157 -2.68 -10.64 -6.06
CA SER A 157 -1.24 -10.72 -5.84
C SER A 157 -0.41 -10.41 -7.09
N ARG A 158 -1.06 -10.23 -8.24
CA ARG A 158 -0.42 -9.88 -9.52
C ARG A 158 -0.55 -8.39 -9.77
N CYS A 159 0.52 -7.71 -9.40
CA CYS A 159 0.97 -6.46 -9.97
C CYS A 159 1.97 -6.80 -11.09
#